data_AF-A0A399X3D0-F1
#
_entry.id   AF-A0A399X3D0-F1
#
_cell.length_a   1.000
_cell.length_b   1.000
_cell.length_c   1.000
_cell.angle_alpha   90.00
_cell.angle_beta   90.00
_cell.angle_gamma   90.00
#
_symmetry.space_group_name_H-M   'P 1'
#
loop_
_entity.id
_entity.type
_entity.pdbx_description
1 polymer ?
#
loop_
_entity_poly.entity_id
_entity_poly.type
_entity_poly.pdbx_seq_one_letter_code
_entity_poly.pdbx_strand_id
1 'polypeptide(L)'
;MAATLSAQPDPNAAKSTEIELKARKLDLLNHLLPLLLKKDQINAILSGIEQCRAKEKEIETREANEMRAFETRIDQAIEAGIDKGAIPPVELLKELNTLFRGFAMRRMAVRAENAEKLVEVLKSKLDSGQQAAASNSVDVKTWDSRLDPEKMELDEKLTVFVQAILLDRATYDVLIKMAAKAG
;
A
#
# COMPACT_ATOMS: atom_id res chain seq x y z
N MET A 1 -19.20 -18.44 -33.18
CA MET A 1 -19.18 -17.00 -32.82
C MET A 1 -19.20 -16.92 -31.30
N ALA A 2 -18.04 -16.72 -30.66
CA ALA A 2 -17.97 -16.49 -29.23
C ALA A 2 -18.30 -15.01 -28.97
N ALA A 3 -19.37 -14.76 -28.22
CA ALA A 3 -19.74 -13.42 -27.80
C ALA A 3 -18.68 -12.90 -26.83
N THR A 4 -17.94 -11.88 -27.25
CA THR A 4 -17.14 -11.04 -26.37
C THR A 4 -18.09 -10.36 -25.38
N LEU A 5 -18.14 -10.86 -24.15
CA LEU A 5 -18.66 -10.12 -23.00
C LEU A 5 -17.71 -8.95 -22.71
N SER A 6 -17.78 -7.89 -23.51
CA SER A 6 -17.25 -6.61 -23.10
C SER A 6 -18.22 -6.06 -22.05
N ALA A 7 -17.97 -6.36 -20.78
CA ALA A 7 -18.66 -5.68 -19.69
C ALA A 7 -18.41 -4.18 -19.85
N GLN A 8 -19.44 -3.44 -20.25
CA GLN A 8 -19.43 -1.98 -20.19
C GLN A 8 -19.13 -1.60 -18.73
N PRO A 9 -18.28 -0.59 -18.46
CA PRO A 9 -18.00 -0.17 -17.10
C PRO A 9 -19.31 0.23 -16.42
N ASP A 10 -19.69 -0.49 -15.36
CA ASP A 10 -20.89 -0.20 -14.59
C ASP A 10 -20.74 1.18 -13.94
N PRO A 11 -21.57 2.18 -14.30
CA PRO A 11 -21.50 3.51 -13.72
C PRO A 11 -21.71 3.50 -12.19
N ASN A 12 -22.41 2.50 -11.65
CA ASN A 12 -22.55 2.32 -10.21
C ASN A 12 -21.23 1.90 -9.56
N ALA A 13 -20.39 1.12 -10.24
CA ALA A 13 -19.09 0.72 -9.71
C ALA A 13 -18.16 1.93 -9.52
N ALA A 14 -18.10 2.83 -10.50
CA ALA A 14 -17.32 4.07 -10.39
C ALA A 14 -17.83 4.95 -9.24
N LYS A 15 -19.15 5.05 -9.06
CA LYS A 15 -19.74 5.84 -7.98
C LYS A 15 -19.46 5.24 -6.60
N SER A 16 -19.55 3.92 -6.47
CA SER A 16 -19.22 3.20 -5.23
C SER A 16 -17.76 3.42 -4.84
N THR A 17 -16.81 3.30 -5.78
CA THR A 17 -15.39 3.58 -5.51
C THR A 17 -15.16 5.04 -5.04
N GLU A 18 -15.88 6.01 -5.60
CA GLU A 18 -15.82 7.40 -5.15
C GLU A 18 -16.29 7.55 -3.70
N ILE A 19 -17.39 6.89 -3.33
CA ILE A 19 -17.97 6.92 -1.98
C ILE A 19 -17.02 6.25 -0.98
N GLU A 20 -16.47 5.08 -1.31
CA GLU A 20 -15.47 4.38 -0.50
C GLU A 20 -14.24 5.25 -0.24
N LEU A 21 -13.74 5.95 -1.26
CA LEU A 21 -12.62 6.88 -1.10
C LEU A 21 -12.96 8.04 -0.15
N LYS A 22 -14.19 8.58 -0.22
CA LYS A 22 -14.64 9.64 0.71
C LYS A 22 -14.74 9.12 2.14
N ALA A 23 -15.33 7.94 2.33
CA ALA A 23 -15.42 7.28 3.63
C ALA A 23 -14.02 7.03 4.21
N ARG A 24 -13.08 6.56 3.39
CA ARG A 24 -11.70 6.37 3.82
C ARG A 24 -11.00 7.68 4.17
N LYS A 25 -11.18 8.75 3.40
CA LYS A 25 -10.62 10.09 3.74
C LYS A 25 -11.20 10.62 5.05
N LEU A 26 -12.48 10.38 5.34
CA LEU A 26 -13.12 10.72 6.61
C LEU A 26 -12.49 9.95 7.78
N ASP A 27 -12.30 8.65 7.61
CA ASP A 27 -11.63 7.78 8.59
C ASP A 27 -10.18 8.20 8.85
N LEU A 28 -9.40 8.48 7.79
CA LEU A 28 -8.03 9.01 7.94
C LEU A 28 -7.98 10.32 8.75
N LEU A 29 -8.95 11.22 8.54
CA LEU A 29 -9.05 12.46 9.33
C LEU A 29 -9.33 12.19 10.81
N ASN A 30 -10.10 11.14 11.13
CA ASN A 30 -10.34 10.73 12.53
C ASN A 30 -9.05 10.35 13.26
N HIS A 31 -8.06 9.81 12.54
CA HIS A 31 -6.74 9.48 13.10
C HIS A 31 -5.76 10.67 13.09
N LEU A 32 -5.81 11.51 12.05
CA LEU A 32 -4.80 12.56 11.83
C LEU A 32 -5.11 13.87 12.57
N LEU A 33 -6.38 14.27 12.68
CA LEU A 33 -6.74 15.55 13.31
C LEU A 33 -6.40 15.62 14.81
N PRO A 34 -6.58 14.56 15.63
CA PRO A 34 -6.21 14.60 17.05
C PRO A 34 -4.72 14.82 17.32
N LEU A 35 -3.86 14.59 16.32
CA LEU A 35 -2.41 14.82 16.45
C LEU A 35 -2.04 16.30 16.46
N LEU A 36 -2.95 17.20 16.04
CA LEU A 36 -2.71 18.64 15.99
C LEU A 36 -1.39 19.00 15.28
N LEU A 37 -1.10 18.30 14.17
CA LEU A 37 0.16 18.43 13.46
C LEU A 37 0.37 19.86 12.96
N LYS A 38 1.57 20.37 13.18
CA LYS A 38 2.04 21.64 12.63
C LYS A 38 2.47 21.47 11.18
N LYS A 39 2.51 22.57 10.42
CA LYS A 39 2.84 22.55 8.99
C LYS A 39 4.21 21.92 8.70
N ASP A 40 5.22 22.20 9.50
CA ASP A 40 6.56 21.62 9.37
C ASP A 40 6.57 20.10 9.64
N GLN A 41 5.79 19.63 10.60
CA GLN A 41 5.59 18.21 10.88
C GLN A 41 4.89 17.50 9.71
N ILE A 42 3.82 18.10 9.18
CA ILE A 42 3.10 17.56 8.01
C ILE A 42 4.03 17.47 6.80
N ASN A 43 4.82 18.52 6.53
CA ASN A 43 5.76 18.53 5.41
C ASN A 43 6.85 17.44 5.54
N ALA A 44 7.34 17.20 6.76
CA ALA A 44 8.31 16.12 7.00
C ALA A 44 7.69 14.74 6.73
N ILE A 45 6.46 14.50 7.18
CA ILE A 45 5.72 13.27 6.90
C ILE A 45 5.48 13.10 5.39
N LEU A 46 5.03 14.17 4.71
CA LEU A 46 4.82 14.16 3.26
C LEU A 46 6.10 13.79 2.50
N SER A 47 7.23 14.39 2.88
CA SER A 47 8.53 14.04 2.27
C SER A 47 8.91 12.58 2.52
N GLY A 48 8.63 12.03 3.71
CA GLY A 48 8.80 10.62 4.00
C GLY A 48 7.96 9.74 3.08
N ILE A 49 6.67 10.06 2.91
CA ILE A 49 5.73 9.34 2.04
C ILE A 49 6.18 9.40 0.57
N GLU A 50 6.66 10.55 0.08
CA GLU A 50 7.17 10.69 -1.29
C GLU A 50 8.36 9.77 -1.56
N GLN A 51 9.27 9.66 -0.59
CA GLN A 51 10.41 8.76 -0.70
C GLN A 51 9.97 7.28 -0.71
N CYS A 52 8.98 6.92 0.11
CA CYS A 52 8.37 5.58 0.10
C CYS A 52 7.73 5.26 -1.26
N ARG A 53 6.96 6.20 -1.83
CA ARG A 53 6.32 6.06 -3.14
C ARG A 53 7.31 5.94 -4.29
N ALA A 54 8.42 6.70 -4.23
CA ALA A 54 9.49 6.60 -5.21
C ALA A 54 10.09 5.18 -5.23
N LYS A 55 10.33 4.61 -4.05
CA LYS A 55 10.84 3.25 -3.89
C LYS A 55 9.87 2.19 -4.37
N GLU A 56 8.58 2.33 -4.06
CA GLU A 56 7.54 1.43 -4.58
C GLU A 56 7.51 1.43 -6.11
N LYS A 57 7.55 2.62 -6.72
CA LYS A 57 7.59 2.77 -8.17
C LYS A 57 8.84 2.15 -8.82
N GLU A 58 9.99 2.24 -8.17
CA GLU A 58 11.22 1.58 -8.63
C GLU A 58 11.04 0.06 -8.69
N ILE A 59 10.46 -0.51 -7.65
CA ILE A 59 10.21 -1.95 -7.55
C ILE A 59 9.17 -2.39 -8.58
N GLU A 60 8.06 -1.65 -8.73
CA GLU A 60 7.06 -1.92 -9.76
C GLU A 60 7.66 -1.91 -11.17
N THR A 61 8.54 -0.93 -11.46
CA THR A 61 9.24 -0.84 -12.74
C THR A 61 10.16 -2.04 -12.96
N ARG A 62 10.90 -2.45 -11.93
CA ARG A 62 11.75 -3.63 -11.98
C ARG A 62 10.95 -4.91 -12.22
N GLU A 63 9.87 -5.11 -11.49
CA GLU A 63 9.00 -6.28 -11.63
C GLU A 63 8.34 -6.34 -13.02
N ALA A 64 7.88 -5.21 -13.55
CA ALA A 64 7.35 -5.13 -14.90
C ALA A 64 8.38 -5.56 -15.96
N ASN A 65 9.64 -5.14 -15.80
CA ASN A 65 10.71 -5.56 -16.70
C ASN A 65 11.04 -7.06 -16.57
N GLU A 66 11.07 -7.59 -15.34
CA GLU A 66 11.28 -9.02 -15.08
C GLU A 66 10.14 -9.88 -15.67
N MET A 67 8.88 -9.41 -15.65
CA MET A 67 7.74 -10.11 -16.27
C MET A 67 7.77 -10.11 -17.80
N ARG A 68 8.20 -9.01 -18.43
CA ARG A 68 8.28 -8.93 -19.91
C ARG A 68 9.18 -10.03 -20.51
N ALA A 69 10.18 -10.49 -19.78
CA ALA A 69 11.04 -11.60 -20.21
C ALA A 69 10.29 -12.93 -20.42
N PHE A 70 9.07 -13.07 -19.88
CA PHE A 70 8.24 -14.26 -20.00
C PHE A 70 7.11 -14.15 -21.03
N GLU A 71 6.81 -12.95 -21.53
CA GLU A 71 5.64 -12.65 -22.36
C GLU A 71 5.50 -13.62 -23.55
N THR A 72 6.51 -13.69 -24.41
CA THR A 72 6.48 -14.58 -25.59
C THR A 72 6.30 -16.06 -25.23
N ARG A 73 6.90 -16.55 -24.14
CA ARG A 73 6.78 -17.95 -23.72
C ARG A 73 5.39 -18.25 -23.16
N ILE A 74 4.80 -17.28 -22.46
CA ILE A 74 3.43 -17.36 -21.98
C ILE A 74 2.46 -17.40 -23.17
N ASP A 75 2.59 -16.46 -24.11
CA ASP A 75 1.72 -16.39 -25.29
C ASP A 75 1.74 -17.69 -26.09
N GLN A 76 2.94 -18.22 -26.35
CA GLN A 76 3.11 -19.49 -27.05
C GLN A 76 2.47 -20.66 -26.29
N ALA A 77 2.61 -20.70 -24.96
CA ALA A 77 2.01 -21.75 -24.15
C ALA A 77 0.47 -21.66 -24.13
N ILE A 78 -0.08 -20.45 -24.14
CA ILE A 78 -1.53 -20.21 -24.24
C ILE A 78 -2.05 -20.63 -25.62
N GLU A 79 -1.42 -20.18 -26.69
CA GLU A 79 -1.80 -20.53 -28.07
C GLU A 79 -1.75 -22.05 -28.27
N ALA A 80 -0.65 -22.71 -27.86
CA ALA A 80 -0.54 -24.16 -27.95
C ALA A 80 -1.60 -24.90 -27.12
N GLY A 81 -1.95 -24.38 -25.94
CA GLY A 81 -2.99 -24.96 -25.10
C GLY A 81 -4.38 -24.85 -25.72
N ILE A 82 -4.74 -23.68 -26.25
CA ILE A 82 -6.05 -23.41 -26.85
C ILE A 82 -6.20 -24.13 -28.19
N ASP A 83 -5.20 -24.01 -29.07
CA ASP A 83 -5.33 -24.46 -30.46
C ASP A 83 -5.00 -25.94 -30.63
N LYS A 84 -4.10 -26.48 -29.80
CA LYS A 84 -3.56 -27.84 -29.95
C LYS A 84 -3.86 -28.75 -28.77
N GLY A 85 -4.57 -28.27 -27.74
CA GLY A 85 -4.82 -29.03 -26.52
C GLY A 85 -3.53 -29.39 -25.75
N ALA A 86 -2.44 -28.66 -25.99
CA ALA A 86 -1.16 -28.94 -25.34
C ALA A 86 -1.21 -28.55 -23.85
N ILE A 87 -0.66 -29.39 -22.99
CA ILE A 87 -0.52 -29.05 -21.57
C ILE A 87 0.62 -28.03 -21.42
N PRO A 88 0.41 -26.90 -20.72
CA PRO A 88 1.47 -25.92 -20.49
C PRO A 88 2.73 -26.54 -19.84
N PRO A 89 3.95 -26.12 -20.24
CA PRO A 89 5.19 -26.68 -19.70
C PRO A 89 5.31 -26.47 -18.18
N VAL A 90 5.56 -27.55 -17.44
CA VAL A 90 5.71 -27.51 -15.98
C VAL A 90 6.85 -26.57 -15.54
N GLU A 91 7.95 -26.54 -16.28
CA GLU A 91 9.09 -25.66 -15.96
C GLU A 91 8.74 -24.17 -16.11
N LEU A 92 7.96 -23.80 -17.14
CA LEU A 92 7.46 -22.42 -17.27
C LEU A 92 6.62 -22.03 -16.05
N LEU A 93 5.73 -22.92 -15.59
CA LEU A 93 4.92 -22.68 -14.40
C LEU A 93 5.77 -22.56 -13.12
N LYS A 94 6.83 -23.37 -12.97
CA LYS A 94 7.76 -23.28 -11.81
C LYS A 94 8.53 -21.97 -11.80
N GLU A 95 9.04 -21.53 -12.95
CA GLU A 95 9.77 -20.27 -13.08
C GLU A 95 8.87 -19.08 -12.73
N LEU A 96 7.65 -19.03 -13.27
CA LEU A 96 6.67 -17.98 -12.95
C LEU A 96 6.29 -17.98 -11.46
N ASN A 97 6.08 -19.16 -10.87
CA ASN A 97 5.83 -19.26 -9.42
C ASN A 97 7.00 -18.72 -8.59
N THR A 98 8.23 -18.99 -9.02
CA THR A 98 9.44 -18.49 -8.34
C THR A 98 9.54 -16.98 -8.47
N LEU A 99 9.27 -16.46 -9.66
CA LEU A 99 9.23 -15.02 -9.95
C LEU A 99 8.22 -14.30 -9.05
N PHE A 100 6.97 -14.77 -9.01
CA PHE A 100 5.91 -14.14 -8.21
C PHE A 100 6.14 -14.24 -6.71
N ARG A 101 6.73 -15.34 -6.21
CA ARG A 101 7.20 -15.41 -4.82
C ARG A 101 8.29 -14.38 -4.53
N GLY A 102 9.23 -14.22 -5.46
CA GLY A 102 10.25 -13.18 -5.38
C GLY A 102 9.65 -11.77 -5.28
N PHE A 103 8.63 -11.47 -6.09
CA PHE A 103 7.92 -10.20 -6.04
C PHE A 103 7.22 -10.00 -4.68
N ALA A 104 6.50 -11.01 -4.20
CA ALA A 104 5.81 -10.93 -2.91
C ALA A 104 6.79 -10.63 -1.76
N MET A 105 7.95 -11.31 -1.71
CA MET A 105 8.99 -11.07 -0.71
C MET A 105 9.58 -9.67 -0.82
N ARG A 106 9.87 -9.21 -2.05
CA ARG A 106 10.43 -7.87 -2.30
C ARG A 106 9.46 -6.76 -1.88
N ARG A 107 8.18 -6.89 -2.24
CA ARG A 107 7.12 -5.95 -1.83
C ARG A 107 6.94 -5.94 -0.31
N MET A 108 7.02 -7.10 0.34
CA MET A 108 6.96 -7.19 1.81
C MET A 108 8.14 -6.48 2.46
N ALA A 109 9.36 -6.69 1.98
CA ALA A 109 10.56 -6.02 2.49
C ALA A 109 10.47 -4.50 2.32
N VAL A 110 10.07 -4.02 1.14
CA VAL A 110 9.91 -2.59 0.88
C VAL A 110 8.84 -1.96 1.77
N ARG A 111 7.72 -2.66 2.01
CA ARG A 111 6.69 -2.18 2.96
C ARG A 111 7.23 -2.08 4.39
N ALA A 112 8.03 -3.04 4.84
CA ALA A 112 8.65 -3.01 6.16
C ALA A 112 9.64 -1.83 6.29
N GLU A 113 10.53 -1.66 5.31
CA GLU A 113 11.49 -0.55 5.27
C GLU A 113 10.79 0.82 5.18
N ASN A 114 9.70 0.92 4.40
CA ASN A 114 8.88 2.14 4.33
C ASN A 114 8.21 2.44 5.66
N ALA A 115 7.74 1.42 6.38
CA ALA A 115 7.13 1.59 7.68
C ALA A 115 8.15 2.08 8.72
N GLU A 116 9.32 1.44 8.79
CA GLU A 116 10.42 1.83 9.67
C GLU A 116 10.83 3.29 9.45
N LYS A 117 11.06 3.67 8.19
CA LYS A 117 11.40 5.04 7.82
C LYS A 117 10.39 6.08 8.28
N LEU A 118 9.10 5.79 8.12
CA LEU A 118 8.05 6.71 8.56
C LEU A 118 7.91 6.73 10.09
N VAL A 119 8.16 5.62 10.78
CA VAL A 119 8.26 5.61 12.25
C VAL A 119 9.41 6.53 12.71
N GLU A 120 10.58 6.50 12.06
CA GLU A 120 11.69 7.41 12.35
C GLU A 120 11.31 8.89 12.13
N VAL A 121 10.60 9.19 11.04
CA VAL A 121 10.07 10.54 10.78
C VAL A 121 9.12 10.96 11.91
N LEU A 122 8.22 10.07 12.33
CA LEU A 122 7.31 10.37 13.43
C LEU A 122 8.07 10.64 14.73
N LYS A 123 9.00 9.76 15.12
CA LYS A 123 9.77 9.90 16.37
C LYS A 123 10.65 11.15 16.40
N SER A 124 11.16 11.58 15.24
CA SER A 124 12.01 12.77 15.14
C SER A 124 11.23 14.09 15.08
N LYS A 125 9.94 14.07 14.71
CA LYS A 125 9.15 15.28 14.48
C LYS A 125 7.99 15.49 15.44
N LEU A 126 7.43 14.42 15.99
CA LEU A 126 6.31 14.48 16.92
C LEU A 126 6.84 14.53 18.36
N ASP A 127 6.17 15.30 19.20
CA ASP A 127 6.39 15.21 20.64
C ASP A 127 5.80 13.91 21.24
N SER A 128 6.08 13.64 22.51
CA SER A 128 5.62 12.43 23.18
C SER A 128 4.10 12.30 23.26
N GLY A 129 3.37 13.42 23.38
CA GLY A 129 1.92 13.45 23.39
C GLY A 129 1.34 13.07 22.03
N GLN A 130 1.91 13.62 20.95
CA GLN A 130 1.54 13.29 19.57
C GLN A 130 1.89 11.84 19.22
N GLN A 131 3.04 11.32 19.65
CA GLN A 131 3.40 9.91 19.46
C GLN A 131 2.44 8.98 20.21
N ALA A 132 2.05 9.32 21.44
CA ALA A 132 1.04 8.57 22.19
C ALA A 132 -0.34 8.65 21.54
N ALA A 133 -0.74 9.81 21.00
CA ALA A 133 -2.00 9.93 20.28
C ALA A 133 -2.00 9.09 18.99
N ALA A 134 -0.92 9.09 18.22
CA ALA A 134 -0.80 8.29 17.00
C ALA A 134 -0.86 6.79 17.30
N SER A 135 -0.07 6.32 18.27
CA SER A 135 0.03 4.90 18.63
C SER A 135 -1.25 4.32 19.23
N ASN A 136 -2.11 5.14 19.82
CA ASN A 136 -3.42 4.73 20.34
C ASN A 136 -4.59 5.02 19.40
N SER A 137 -4.34 5.65 18.24
CA SER A 137 -5.42 6.04 17.34
C SER A 137 -6.01 4.87 16.56
N VAL A 138 -5.25 3.80 16.34
CA VAL A 138 -5.69 2.62 15.59
C VAL A 138 -6.06 1.50 16.55
N ASP A 139 -7.24 0.93 16.37
CA ASP A 139 -7.58 -0.34 17.01
C ASP A 139 -6.77 -1.47 16.37
N VAL A 140 -5.69 -1.84 17.06
CA VAL A 140 -4.75 -2.88 16.65
C VAL A 140 -5.45 -4.22 16.39
N LYS A 141 -6.49 -4.58 17.16
CA LYS A 141 -7.20 -5.86 16.98
C LYS A 141 -8.07 -5.87 15.74
N THR A 142 -8.63 -4.72 15.38
CA THR A 142 -9.36 -4.55 14.12
C THR A 142 -8.41 -4.60 12.92
N TRP A 143 -7.18 -4.10 13.07
CA TRP A 143 -6.14 -4.16 12.03
C TRP A 143 -5.56 -5.57 11.83
N ASP A 144 -5.11 -6.20 12.92
CA ASP A 144 -4.61 -7.57 12.94
C ASP A 144 -5.00 -8.25 14.26
N SER A 145 -5.97 -9.16 14.18
CA SER A 145 -6.54 -9.84 15.34
C SER A 145 -5.53 -10.68 16.14
N ARG A 146 -4.37 -11.00 15.54
CA ARG A 146 -3.28 -11.77 16.17
C ARG A 146 -2.42 -10.92 17.10
N LEU A 147 -2.41 -9.61 16.95
CA LEU A 147 -1.60 -8.70 17.76
C LEU A 147 -2.26 -8.45 19.13
N ASP A 148 -1.45 -8.20 20.16
CA ASP A 148 -1.92 -7.94 21.52
C ASP A 148 -1.52 -6.52 21.94
N PRO A 149 -2.43 -5.54 21.93
CA PRO A 149 -2.09 -4.13 22.15
C PRO A 149 -1.53 -3.86 23.54
N GLU A 150 -1.78 -4.71 24.53
CA GLU A 150 -1.24 -4.57 25.89
C GLU A 150 0.23 -4.97 25.98
N LYS A 151 0.73 -5.77 25.02
CA LYS A 151 2.11 -6.26 24.98
C LYS A 151 2.98 -5.51 23.96
N MET A 152 2.38 -4.59 23.22
CA MET A 152 3.09 -3.86 22.18
C MET A 152 3.77 -2.62 22.73
N GLU A 153 5.03 -2.46 22.37
CA GLU A 153 5.81 -1.27 22.62
C GLU A 153 5.38 -0.11 21.70
N LEU A 154 5.81 1.12 22.05
CA LEU A 154 5.45 2.32 21.30
C LEU A 154 5.81 2.20 19.81
N ASP A 155 7.01 1.71 19.49
CA ASP A 155 7.50 1.58 18.12
C ASP A 155 6.65 0.59 17.30
N GLU A 156 6.17 -0.49 17.92
CA GLU A 156 5.31 -1.47 17.27
C GLU A 156 3.92 -0.89 16.98
N LYS A 157 3.37 -0.12 17.93
CA LYS A 157 2.09 0.58 17.73
C LYS A 157 2.19 1.70 16.70
N LEU A 158 3.30 2.45 16.70
CA LEU A 158 3.58 3.43 15.65
C LEU A 158 3.73 2.76 14.28
N THR A 159 4.34 1.57 14.22
CA THR A 159 4.41 0.78 12.98
C THR A 159 3.01 0.43 12.46
N VAL A 160 2.09 0.01 13.34
CA VAL A 160 0.68 -0.22 12.96
C VAL A 160 0.02 1.07 12.47
N PHE A 161 0.20 2.19 13.18
CA PHE A 161 -0.31 3.50 12.73
C PHE A 161 0.22 3.87 11.34
N VAL A 162 1.52 3.71 11.11
CA VAL A 162 2.14 4.01 9.82
C VAL A 162 1.57 3.14 8.70
N GLN A 163 1.45 1.83 8.93
CA GLN A 163 0.93 0.89 7.94
C GLN A 163 -0.56 1.11 7.65
N ALA A 164 -1.35 1.36 8.69
CA ALA A 164 -2.79 1.53 8.58
C ALA A 164 -3.16 2.93 8.08
N ILE A 165 -2.39 3.97 8.41
CA ILE A 165 -2.76 5.37 8.15
C ILE A 165 -1.79 6.00 7.15
N LEU A 166 -0.50 6.08 7.43
CA LEU A 166 0.42 6.89 6.60
C LEU A 166 0.74 6.29 5.24
N LEU A 167 0.81 4.96 5.14
CA LEU A 167 1.03 4.25 3.88
C LEU A 167 -0.26 4.05 3.07
N ASP A 168 -1.41 4.53 3.55
CA ASP A 168 -2.64 4.56 2.76
C ASP A 168 -2.49 5.53 1.58
N ARG A 169 -2.92 5.09 0.38
CA ARG A 169 -2.86 5.88 -0.85
C ARG A 169 -3.51 7.26 -0.73
N ALA A 170 -4.59 7.37 0.04
CA ALA A 170 -5.37 8.59 0.20
C ALA A 170 -4.77 9.57 1.21
N THR A 171 -3.86 9.12 2.07
CA THR A 171 -3.30 9.94 3.15
C THR A 171 -2.49 11.13 2.62
N TYR A 172 -1.74 10.95 1.54
CA TYR A 172 -0.98 12.05 0.94
C TYR A 172 -1.89 13.23 0.55
N ASP A 173 -3.00 12.98 -0.13
CA ASP A 173 -3.96 14.03 -0.50
C ASP A 173 -4.56 14.73 0.71
N VAL A 174 -4.85 13.96 1.77
CA VAL A 174 -5.41 14.49 3.02
C VAL A 174 -4.38 15.41 3.69
N LEU A 175 -3.14 14.96 3.82
CA LEU A 175 -2.05 15.73 4.42
C LEU A 175 -1.72 17.00 3.62
N ILE A 176 -1.74 16.96 2.29
CA ILE A 176 -1.58 18.17 1.45
C ILE A 176 -2.65 19.21 1.78
N LYS A 177 -3.91 18.78 1.92
CA LYS A 177 -5.01 19.69 2.30
C LYS A 177 -4.86 20.22 3.72
N MET A 178 -4.41 19.38 4.65
CA MET A 178 -4.13 19.80 6.03
C MET A 178 -2.98 20.82 6.08
N ALA A 179 -1.88 20.58 5.36
CA ALA A 179 -0.72 21.49 5.29
C ALA A 179 -1.07 22.88 4.76
N ALA A 180 -2.03 22.96 3.82
CA ALA A 180 -2.52 24.22 3.27
C ALA A 180 -3.35 25.04 4.29
N LYS A 181 -3.85 24.40 5.36
CA LYS A 181 -4.67 25.02 6.41
C LYS A 181 -3.94 25.16 7.73
N ALA A 182 -2.84 24.43 7.93
CA ALA A 182 -1.99 24.55 9.11
C ALA A 182 -1.25 25.91 9.10
N GLY A 183 -1.37 26.63 10.22
CA GLY A 183 -0.59 27.84 10.51
C GLY A 183 0.85 27.52 10.86
#